data_AF-A0A8S3DA13-F1
#
_entry.id   AF-A0A8S3DA13-F1
#
_cell.length_a   1.000
_cell.length_b   1.000
_cell.length_c   1.000
_cell.angle_alpha   90.00
_cell.angle_beta   90.00
_cell.angle_gamma   90.00
#
_symmetry.space_group_name_H-M   'P 1'
#
loop_
_entity.id
_entity.type
_entity.pdbx_description
1 polymer ?
#
loop_
_entity_poly.entity_id
_entity_poly.type
_entity_poly.pdbx_seq_one_letter_code
_entity_poly.pdbx_strand_id
1 'polypeptide(L)' 'IDFDKIDDHAEAFGGADVHFSCLGTTRGKSGAEGFRRVDYDYVVGIARLAKQQGCKHFHLVS' A
#
# COMPACT_ATOMS: atom_id res chain seq x y z
N ILE A 1 -9.55 -6.44 2.31
CA ILE A 1 -8.63 -5.49 2.97
C ILE A 1 -9.19 -4.12 2.70
N ASP A 2 -9.59 -3.41 3.75
CA ASP A 2 -9.97 -2.00 3.66
C ASP A 2 -8.69 -1.14 3.76
N PHE A 3 -8.37 -0.39 2.71
CA PHE A 3 -7.15 0.40 2.66
C PHE A 3 -7.24 1.69 3.48
N ASP A 4 -8.45 2.18 3.76
CA ASP A 4 -8.64 3.32 4.67
C ASP A 4 -8.38 2.92 6.14
N LYS A 5 -8.33 1.62 6.43
CA LYS A 5 -8.05 1.03 7.75
C LYS A 5 -6.95 -0.01 7.68
N ILE A 6 -5.89 0.29 6.92
CA ILE A 6 -4.83 -0.67 6.64
C ILE A 6 -4.11 -1.18 7.91
N ASP A 7 -4.09 -0.38 8.97
CA ASP A 7 -3.52 -0.75 10.27
C ASP A 7 -4.28 -1.91 10.94
N ASP A 8 -5.59 -2.01 10.73
CA ASP A 8 -6.43 -3.12 11.23
C ASP A 8 -6.09 -4.46 10.53
N HIS A 9 -5.29 -4.40 9.46
CA HIS A 9 -4.88 -5.54 8.65
C HIS A 9 -3.37 -5.81 8.72
N ALA A 10 -2.68 -5.33 9.76
CA ALA A 10 -1.23 -5.49 9.92
C ALA A 10 -0.76 -6.95 9.81
N GLU A 11 -1.55 -7.89 10.32
CA GLU A 11 -1.32 -9.33 10.25
C GLU A 11 -1.25 -9.88 8.82
N ALA A 12 -1.93 -9.25 7.87
CA ALA A 12 -1.88 -9.64 6.46
C ALA A 12 -0.51 -9.37 5.81
N PHE A 13 0.33 -8.53 6.44
CA PHE A 13 1.65 -8.15 5.96
C PHE A 13 2.79 -8.86 6.73
N GLY A 14 2.46 -9.76 7.65
CA GLY A 14 3.41 -10.53 8.45
C GLY A 14 4.07 -11.68 7.68
N GLY A 15 5.35 -11.92 7.95
CA GLY A 15 6.07 -13.12 7.48
C GLY A 15 6.55 -13.10 6.03
N ALA A 16 6.31 -12.03 5.29
CA ALA A 16 6.79 -11.88 3.91
C ALA A 16 8.12 -11.09 3.87
N ASP A 17 9.17 -11.68 3.29
CA ASP A 17 10.45 -10.99 3.06
C ASP A 17 10.37 -9.92 1.96
N VAL A 18 9.46 -10.09 1.00
CA VAL A 18 9.34 -9.24 -0.19
C VAL A 18 7.88 -8.85 -0.43
N HIS A 19 7.63 -7.57 -0.65
CA HIS A 19 6.33 -7.02 -1.05
C HIS A 19 6.41 -6.34 -2.42
N PHE A 20 5.36 -6.52 -3.22
CA PHE A 20 5.13 -5.79 -4.46
C PHE A 20 3.83 -4.99 -4.34
N SER A 21 3.94 -3.67 -4.46
CA SER A 21 2.78 -2.77 -4.59
C SER A 21 2.47 -2.57 -6.07
N CYS A 22 1.37 -3.19 -6.50
CA CYS A 22 0.77 -2.99 -7.82
C CYS A 22 -0.53 -2.16 -7.73
N LEU A 23 -0.69 -1.41 -6.63
CA LEU A 23 -1.79 -0.47 -6.48
C LEU A 23 -1.58 0.71 -7.42
N GLY A 24 -2.66 1.14 -8.05
CA GLY A 24 -2.68 2.32 -8.89
C GLY A 24 -4.08 2.58 -9.43
N THR A 25 -4.40 3.86 -9.61
CA THR A 25 -5.61 4.29 -10.31
C THR A 25 -5.24 5.38 -11.32
N THR A 26 -6.24 5.99 -11.94
CA THR A 26 -6.03 7.12 -12.84
C THR A 26 -6.93 8.27 -12.41
N ARG A 27 -6.49 9.50 -12.66
CA ARG A 27 -7.31 10.71 -12.42
C ARG A 27 -8.68 10.63 -13.10
N GLY A 28 -8.77 9.97 -14.26
CA GLY A 28 -10.05 9.78 -14.97
C GLY A 28 -11.03 8.86 -14.24
N LYS A 29 -10.54 7.89 -13.46
CA LYS A 29 -11.38 6.95 -12.71
C LYS A 29 -11.74 7.46 -11.31
N SER A 30 -10.82 8.14 -10.63
CA SER A 30 -10.95 8.45 -9.20
C SER A 30 -10.81 9.94 -8.87
N GLY A 31 -10.72 10.80 -9.88
CA GLY A 31 -10.42 12.22 -9.68
C GLY A 31 -8.99 12.45 -9.15
N ALA A 32 -8.64 13.72 -8.91
CA ALA A 32 -7.31 14.08 -8.44
C ALA A 32 -7.04 13.61 -7.00
N GLU A 33 -8.02 13.74 -6.10
CA GLU A 33 -7.87 13.31 -4.71
C GLU A 33 -7.82 11.80 -4.58
N GLY A 34 -8.71 11.07 -5.27
CA GLY A 34 -8.69 9.60 -5.23
C GLY A 34 -7.42 9.03 -5.87
N PHE A 35 -6.89 9.69 -6.91
CA PHE A 35 -5.58 9.33 -7.48
C PHE A 35 -4.46 9.47 -6.45
N ARG A 36 -4.37 10.61 -5.76
CA ARG A 36 -3.39 10.80 -4.69
C ARG A 36 -3.57 9.76 -3.57
N ARG A 37 -4.81 9.51 -3.15
CA ARG A 37 -5.11 8.58 -2.07
C ARG A 37 -4.64 7.15 -2.39
N VAL A 38 -4.91 6.66 -3.59
CA VAL A 38 -4.54 5.30 -4.00
C VAL A 38 -3.05 5.19 -4.31
N ASP A 39 -2.53 6.02 -5.21
CA ASP A 39 -1.16 5.89 -5.72
C ASP A 39 -0.10 6.32 -4.72
N TYR A 40 -0.49 7.04 -3.66
CA TYR A 40 0.44 7.49 -2.63
C TYR A 40 0.02 7.10 -1.21
N ASP A 41 -1.15 7.55 -0.73
CA ASP A 41 -1.46 7.40 0.69
C ASP A 41 -1.56 5.92 1.09
N TYR A 42 -2.26 5.10 0.30
CA TYR A 42 -2.37 3.66 0.54
C TYR A 42 -1.03 2.94 0.37
N VAL A 43 -0.28 3.24 -0.70
CA VAL A 43 1.04 2.64 -0.93
C VAL A 43 1.98 2.91 0.23
N VAL A 44 2.03 4.15 0.73
CA VAL A 44 2.86 4.54 1.87
C VAL A 44 2.41 3.87 3.16
N GLY A 45 1.09 3.77 3.40
CA GLY A 45 0.54 3.05 4.55
C GLY A 45 0.99 1.59 4.58
N ILE A 46 0.82 0.89 3.45
CA ILE A 46 1.24 -0.51 3.30
C ILE A 46 2.75 -0.66 3.46
N ALA A 47 3.55 0.22 2.84
CA ALA A 47 5.01 0.16 2.95
C ALA A 47 5.49 0.32 4.41
N ARG A 48 4.82 1.17 5.19
CA ARG A 48 5.11 1.34 6.62
C ARG A 48 4.79 0.08 7.42
N LEU A 49 3.63 -0.51 7.21
CA LEU A 49 3.22 -1.76 7.87
C LEU A 49 4.15 -2.91 7.50
N ALA A 50 4.42 -3.10 6.21
CA ALA A 50 5.35 -4.11 5.71
C ALA A 50 6.73 -3.97 6.39
N LYS A 51 7.25 -2.75 6.50
CA LYS A 51 8.52 -2.48 7.19
C LYS A 51 8.45 -2.85 8.68
N GLN A 52 7.36 -2.53 9.37
CA GLN A 52 7.17 -2.90 10.79
C GLN A 52 7.10 -4.41 10.99
N GLN A 53 6.55 -5.14 10.01
CA GLN A 53 6.43 -6.60 10.00
C GLN A 53 7.70 -7.33 9.53
N GLY A 54 8.81 -6.61 9.30
CA GLY A 54 10.10 -7.21 8.95
C GLY A 54 10.33 -7.46 7.45
N CYS A 55 9.50 -6.87 6.57
CA CYS A 55 9.72 -6.94 5.14
C CYS A 55 11.08 -6.32 4.77
N LYS A 56 11.89 -7.07 4.00
CA LYS A 56 13.26 -6.68 3.62
C LYS A 56 13.28 -5.90 2.30
N HIS A 57 12.36 -6.23 1.40
CA HIS A 57 12.29 -5.64 0.07
C HIS A 57 10.87 -5.19 -0.24
N PHE A 58 10.70 -3.90 -0.52
CA PHE A 58 9.42 -3.35 -0.95
C PHE A 58 9.58 -2.77 -2.36
N HIS A 59 8.88 -3.35 -3.32
CA HIS A 59 8.89 -2.95 -4.71
C HIS A 59 7.61 -2.21 -5.05
N LEU A 60 7.74 -0.98 -5.54
CA LEU A 60 6.63 -0.22 -6.09
C LEU A 60 6.66 -0.31 -7.62
N VAL A 61 5.52 -0.64 -8.22
CA VAL A 61 5.32 -0.54 -9.67
C VAL A 61 4.66 0.81 -9.93
N SER A 62 5.32 1.68 -10.68
CA SER A 62 4.90 3.07 -10.95
C SER A 62 4.92 3.40 -12.43
#